data_AF-A0A9D4EF54-F1
#
_entry.id   AF-A0A9D4EF54-F1
#
_cell.length_a   1.000
_cell.length_b   1.000
_cell.length_c   1.000
_cell.angle_alpha   90.00
_cell.angle_beta   90.00
_cell.angle_gamma   90.00
#
_symmetry.space_group_name_H-M   'P 1'
#
loop_
_entity.id
_entity.type
_entity.pdbx_description
1 polymer ?
#
loop_
_entity_poly.entity_id
_entity_poly.type
_entity_poly.pdbx_seq_one_letter_code
_entity_poly.pdbx_strand_id
1 'polypeptide(L)'
;MKIDLLRTKKRKLKLLRTRKISADDQCLLLIEKDGNCFFGCIAAGIFDDPEKHELVRTSVTNHMLDNESTYKNYIDGDYGVHITCMKQSDGNSRCWATEAEILVASTLYDVDIYVKQYSNGCFSWLRFSVERETPNRKFICMRLENQHFDFIRQHERPTSVITKETTLSSEEMQTTRCMAKTKTKHDENKMSVVTNLSKKTLTDAQISLLSKGLKFIQTRKTIDKGKLLTDLSAWERRMRLKENFYVEDAEHRTREDEHQYKKKTSTWTPGLAATNGWTHIYKRSKTTSFAD
;
A
#
# COMPACT_ATOMS: atom_id res chain seq x y z
N MET A 1 41.20 -28.22 -16.83
CA MET A 1 40.51 -26.97 -16.42
C MET A 1 39.00 -26.91 -16.72
N LYS A 2 38.44 -27.58 -17.75
CA LYS A 2 36.99 -27.55 -18.03
C LYS A 2 36.12 -28.45 -17.11
N ILE A 3 36.70 -29.49 -16.51
CA ILE A 3 35.95 -30.48 -15.70
C ILE A 3 35.60 -29.93 -14.30
N ASP A 4 36.46 -29.11 -13.70
CA ASP A 4 36.21 -28.52 -12.38
C ASP A 4 35.15 -27.42 -12.39
N LEU A 5 34.98 -26.71 -13.52
CA LEU A 5 33.92 -25.71 -13.70
C LEU A 5 32.53 -26.35 -13.75
N LEU A 6 32.42 -27.55 -14.32
CA LEU A 6 31.16 -28.32 -14.37
C LEU A 6 30.81 -28.94 -13.01
N ARG A 7 31.82 -29.36 -12.24
CA ARG A 7 31.64 -29.88 -10.88
C ARG A 7 31.20 -28.81 -9.89
N THR A 8 31.74 -27.60 -10.02
CA THR A 8 31.37 -26.43 -9.20
C THR A 8 29.98 -25.90 -9.55
N LYS A 9 29.60 -25.85 -10.84
CA LYS A 9 28.20 -25.54 -11.24
C LYS A 9 27.20 -26.57 -10.71
N LYS A 10 27.50 -27.88 -10.79
CA LYS A 10 26.65 -28.94 -10.21
C LYS A 10 26.55 -28.85 -8.68
N ARG A 11 27.60 -28.43 -7.97
CA ARG A 11 27.56 -28.19 -6.52
C ARG A 11 26.78 -26.93 -6.14
N LYS A 12 26.84 -25.87 -6.95
CA LYS A 12 26.02 -24.65 -6.74
C LYS A 12 24.53 -24.91 -6.97
N LEU A 13 24.18 -25.79 -7.92
CA LEU A 13 22.81 -26.28 -8.11
C LEU A 13 22.32 -27.17 -6.97
N LYS A 14 23.22 -27.95 -6.33
CA LYS A 14 22.88 -28.89 -5.25
C LYS A 14 22.85 -28.26 -3.85
N LEU A 15 23.28 -27.00 -3.72
CA LEU A 15 23.22 -26.22 -2.47
C LEU A 15 22.06 -25.21 -2.44
N LEU A 16 21.11 -25.28 -3.38
CA LEU A 16 19.75 -24.75 -3.19
C LEU A 16 18.99 -25.75 -2.33
N ARG A 17 19.38 -25.81 -1.05
CA ARG A 17 18.80 -26.67 -0.04
C ARG A 17 17.41 -26.14 0.31
N THR A 18 16.42 -26.68 -0.41
CA THR A 18 15.10 -27.06 0.11
C THR A 18 14.58 -26.18 1.25
N ARG A 19 14.07 -24.99 0.92
CA ARG A 19 12.95 -24.46 1.71
C ARG A 19 11.81 -25.45 1.53
N LYS A 20 11.09 -25.78 2.60
CA LYS A 20 9.76 -26.40 2.49
C LYS A 20 8.93 -25.44 1.66
N ILE A 21 8.81 -25.73 0.37
CA ILE A 21 7.91 -25.09 -0.57
C ILE A 21 6.51 -25.34 0.01
N SER A 22 5.81 -24.27 0.38
CA SER A 22 4.40 -24.36 0.80
C SER A 22 3.61 -25.08 -0.30
N ALA A 23 2.53 -25.81 0.02
CA ALA A 23 1.69 -26.40 -1.03
C ALA A 23 1.22 -25.33 -2.06
N ASP A 24 1.10 -24.07 -1.62
CA ASP A 24 0.81 -22.90 -2.44
C ASP A 24 1.91 -22.56 -3.47
N ASP A 25 3.17 -22.89 -3.20
CA ASP A 25 4.30 -22.54 -4.06
C ASP A 25 4.49 -23.53 -5.23
N GLN A 26 3.80 -24.68 -5.23
CA GLN A 26 3.89 -25.67 -6.32
C GLN A 26 3.23 -25.19 -7.62
N CYS A 27 2.38 -24.17 -7.55
CA CYS A 27 1.69 -23.59 -8.69
C CYS A 27 2.37 -22.32 -9.22
N LEU A 28 3.52 -21.93 -8.69
CA LEU A 28 4.21 -20.70 -9.10
C LEU A 28 5.10 -20.92 -10.32
N LEU A 29 4.90 -20.08 -11.33
CA LEU A 29 5.86 -19.85 -12.39
C LEU A 29 6.66 -18.59 -12.04
N LEU A 30 7.94 -18.77 -11.69
CA LEU A 30 8.84 -17.67 -11.37
C LEU A 30 9.14 -16.86 -12.63
N ILE A 31 8.87 -15.56 -12.57
CA ILE A 31 9.15 -14.63 -13.67
C ILE A 31 10.51 -13.96 -13.42
N GLU A 32 11.14 -13.48 -14.49
CA GLU A 32 12.38 -12.72 -14.37
C GLU A 32 12.16 -11.45 -13.52
N LYS A 33 13.11 -11.17 -12.61
CA LYS A 33 13.00 -10.08 -11.62
C LYS A 33 13.41 -8.74 -12.22
N ASP A 34 12.63 -8.27 -13.18
CA ASP A 34 12.83 -7.00 -13.86
C ASP A 34 11.55 -6.14 -13.84
N GLY A 35 11.59 -4.99 -14.50
CA GLY A 35 10.42 -4.12 -14.68
C GLY A 35 9.33 -4.70 -15.58
N ASN A 36 9.53 -5.88 -16.17
CA ASN A 36 8.57 -6.53 -17.05
C ASN A 36 7.74 -7.62 -16.37
N CYS A 37 8.04 -7.96 -15.11
CA CYS A 37 7.41 -9.07 -14.41
C CYS A 37 5.88 -9.12 -14.48
N PHE A 38 5.20 -7.97 -14.33
CA PHE A 38 3.74 -7.88 -14.51
C PHE A 38 3.30 -8.32 -15.92
N PHE A 39 3.92 -7.75 -16.95
CA PHE A 39 3.59 -8.07 -18.34
C PHE A 39 3.94 -9.53 -18.69
N GLY A 40 5.01 -10.07 -18.09
CA GLY A 40 5.35 -11.49 -18.17
C GLY A 40 4.28 -12.40 -17.55
N CYS A 41 3.67 -12.02 -16.41
CA CYS A 41 2.54 -12.75 -15.86
C CYS A 41 1.31 -12.75 -16.77
N ILE A 42 1.00 -11.60 -17.38
CA ILE A 42 -0.12 -11.51 -18.34
C ILE A 42 0.18 -12.34 -19.58
N ALA A 43 1.40 -12.26 -20.12
CA ALA A 43 1.81 -13.03 -21.29
C ALA A 43 1.76 -14.55 -21.02
N ALA A 44 2.18 -14.99 -19.83
CA ALA A 44 2.02 -16.37 -19.38
C ALA A 44 0.54 -16.79 -19.27
N GLY A 45 -0.35 -15.91 -18.82
CA GLY A 45 -1.78 -16.22 -18.70
C GLY A 45 -2.56 -16.23 -20.01
N ILE A 46 -2.14 -15.44 -21.01
CA ILE A 46 -2.85 -15.29 -22.29
C ILE A 46 -2.24 -16.16 -23.40
N PHE A 47 -0.91 -16.26 -23.45
CA PHE A 47 -0.17 -16.91 -24.52
C PHE A 47 0.60 -18.16 -24.08
N ASP A 48 0.49 -18.55 -22.80
CA ASP A 48 1.31 -19.60 -22.17
C ASP A 48 2.83 -19.37 -22.32
N ASP A 49 3.23 -18.11 -22.53
CA ASP A 49 4.60 -17.74 -22.87
C ASP A 49 4.97 -16.37 -22.27
N PRO A 50 5.76 -16.31 -21.18
CA PRO A 50 6.15 -15.08 -20.53
C PRO A 50 7.10 -14.21 -21.38
N GLU A 51 7.77 -14.77 -22.40
CA GLU A 51 8.71 -14.01 -23.24
C GLU A 51 7.98 -13.00 -24.15
N LYS A 52 6.65 -13.12 -24.29
CA LYS A 52 5.80 -12.18 -25.04
C LYS A 52 5.42 -10.92 -24.24
N HIS A 53 6.12 -10.63 -23.14
CA HIS A 53 5.82 -9.49 -22.27
C HIS A 53 5.88 -8.13 -23.01
N GLU A 54 6.75 -7.98 -24.01
CA GLU A 54 6.88 -6.73 -24.79
C GLU A 54 5.62 -6.45 -25.64
N LEU A 55 5.03 -7.49 -26.22
CA LEU A 55 3.77 -7.40 -26.94
C LEU A 55 2.66 -6.94 -26.00
N VAL A 56 2.55 -7.57 -24.82
CA VAL A 56 1.55 -7.18 -23.82
C VAL A 56 1.73 -5.73 -23.37
N ARG A 57 2.97 -5.33 -23.04
CA ARG A 57 3.32 -3.97 -22.61
C ARG A 57 2.94 -2.94 -23.67
N THR A 58 3.23 -3.22 -24.94
CA THR A 58 2.88 -2.33 -26.05
C THR A 58 1.36 -2.20 -26.20
N SER A 59 0.62 -3.32 -26.15
CA SER A 59 -0.84 -3.29 -26.23
C SER A 59 -1.48 -2.53 -25.08
N VAL A 60 -0.99 -2.73 -23.84
CA VAL A 60 -1.48 -2.02 -22.65
C VAL A 60 -1.22 -0.52 -22.76
N THR A 61 0.00 -0.10 -23.11
CA THR A 61 0.35 1.33 -23.21
C THR A 61 -0.37 2.03 -24.36
N ASN A 62 -0.60 1.36 -25.48
CA ASN A 62 -1.40 1.91 -26.57
C ASN A 62 -2.88 2.04 -26.18
N HIS A 63 -3.45 1.03 -25.52
CA HIS A 63 -4.82 1.12 -25.01
C HIS A 63 -4.99 2.26 -24.00
N MET A 64 -3.99 2.51 -23.15
CA MET A 64 -3.97 3.67 -22.27
C MET A 64 -4.03 4.98 -23.07
N LEU A 65 -3.17 5.15 -24.08
CA LEU A 65 -3.15 6.35 -24.93
C LEU A 65 -4.49 6.61 -25.62
N ASP A 66 -5.11 5.57 -26.16
CA ASP A 66 -6.41 5.68 -26.86
C ASP A 66 -7.55 6.06 -25.90
N ASN A 67 -7.35 5.89 -24.59
CA ASN A 67 -8.37 6.07 -23.55
C ASN A 67 -7.86 6.98 -22.41
N GLU A 68 -7.10 8.03 -22.73
CA GLU A 68 -6.48 8.91 -21.73
C GLU A 68 -7.49 9.41 -20.69
N SER A 69 -8.67 9.88 -21.12
CA SER A 69 -9.69 10.44 -20.21
C SER A 69 -10.12 9.48 -19.11
N THR A 70 -10.10 8.18 -19.39
CA THR A 70 -10.48 7.13 -18.43
C THR A 70 -9.36 6.88 -17.44
N TYR A 71 -8.12 6.77 -17.91
CA TYR A 71 -6.99 6.29 -17.09
C TYR A 71 -6.18 7.39 -16.42
N LYS A 72 -6.32 8.65 -16.86
CA LYS A 72 -5.57 9.79 -16.34
C LYS A 72 -5.71 9.99 -14.82
N ASN A 73 -6.89 9.71 -14.28
CA ASN A 73 -7.17 9.86 -12.84
C ASN A 73 -6.54 8.78 -11.96
N TYR A 74 -6.01 7.70 -12.55
CA TYR A 74 -5.34 6.61 -11.82
C TYR A 74 -3.82 6.77 -11.81
N ILE A 75 -3.28 7.76 -12.52
CA ILE A 75 -1.85 8.02 -12.63
C ILE A 75 -1.50 9.26 -11.83
N ASP A 76 -0.50 9.12 -10.97
CA ASP A 76 0.09 10.24 -10.25
C ASP A 76 1.05 11.01 -11.17
N GLY A 77 0.79 12.31 -11.38
CA GLY A 77 1.68 13.19 -12.14
C GLY A 77 1.29 13.36 -13.61
N ASP A 78 2.29 13.56 -14.47
CA ASP A 78 2.06 13.79 -15.90
C ASP A 78 1.82 12.47 -16.65
N TYR A 79 0.66 12.40 -17.30
CA TYR A 79 0.22 11.19 -18.01
C TYR A 79 1.13 10.84 -19.20
N GLY A 80 1.57 11.84 -19.97
CA GLY A 80 2.43 11.62 -21.13
C GLY A 80 3.81 11.09 -20.74
N VAL A 81 4.38 11.64 -19.66
CA VAL A 81 5.62 11.15 -19.06
C VAL A 81 5.44 9.71 -18.60
N HIS A 82 4.37 9.40 -17.85
CA HIS A 82 4.08 8.04 -17.37
C HIS A 82 4.03 7.02 -18.50
N ILE A 83 3.28 7.31 -19.58
CA ILE A 83 3.19 6.40 -20.73
C ILE A 83 4.52 6.24 -21.45
N THR A 84 5.27 7.33 -21.66
CA THR A 84 6.58 7.29 -22.31
C THR A 84 7.55 6.41 -21.52
N CYS A 85 7.51 6.55 -20.20
CA CYS A 85 8.20 5.72 -19.23
C CYS A 85 7.77 4.24 -19.32
N MET A 86 6.47 3.96 -19.32
CA MET A 86 5.93 2.60 -19.39
C MET A 86 6.23 1.89 -20.72
N LYS A 87 6.40 2.63 -21.82
CA LYS A 87 6.80 2.08 -23.12
C LYS A 87 8.26 1.58 -23.15
N GLN A 88 9.13 2.02 -22.25
CA GLN A 88 10.54 1.63 -22.24
C GLN A 88 10.71 0.19 -21.71
N SER A 89 10.93 -0.77 -22.61
CA SER A 89 11.06 -2.21 -22.28
C SER A 89 12.49 -2.64 -21.88
N ASP A 90 13.42 -1.71 -21.75
CA ASP A 90 14.87 -1.98 -21.63
C ASP A 90 15.31 -2.56 -20.27
N GLY A 91 14.37 -2.91 -19.38
CA GLY A 91 14.60 -3.58 -18.10
C GLY A 91 15.35 -2.75 -17.05
N ASN A 92 16.06 -1.70 -17.50
CA ASN A 92 16.79 -0.73 -16.71
C ASN A 92 15.94 0.51 -16.36
N SER A 93 14.84 0.72 -17.10
CA SER A 93 13.84 1.74 -16.81
C SER A 93 12.98 1.34 -15.60
N ARG A 94 12.79 2.29 -14.68
CA ARG A 94 12.13 2.16 -13.36
C ARG A 94 10.60 1.96 -13.42
N CYS A 95 10.04 1.71 -14.59
CA CYS A 95 8.60 1.84 -14.79
C CYS A 95 7.93 0.50 -14.54
N TRP A 96 7.62 0.29 -13.26
CA TRP A 96 6.87 -0.87 -12.79
C TRP A 96 5.39 -0.64 -13.00
N ALA A 97 4.68 -1.70 -13.36
CA ALA A 97 3.23 -1.65 -13.50
C ALA A 97 2.59 -1.31 -12.15
N THR A 98 1.61 -0.41 -12.21
CA THR A 98 0.78 0.03 -11.09
C THR A 98 -0.64 -0.54 -11.26
N GLU A 99 -1.56 -0.15 -10.37
CA GLU A 99 -2.96 -0.55 -10.45
C GLU A 99 -3.63 -0.13 -11.77
N ALA A 100 -3.18 0.97 -12.38
CA ALA A 100 -3.69 1.45 -13.67
C ALA A 100 -3.42 0.44 -14.79
N GLU A 101 -2.20 -0.07 -14.93
CA GLU A 101 -1.85 -1.06 -15.93
C GLU A 101 -2.59 -2.39 -15.71
N ILE A 102 -2.82 -2.77 -14.44
CA ILE A 102 -3.58 -3.97 -14.09
C ILE A 102 -5.04 -3.82 -14.57
N LEU A 103 -5.67 -2.67 -14.29
CA LEU A 103 -7.04 -2.40 -14.76
C LEU A 103 -7.14 -2.36 -16.28
N VAL A 104 -6.16 -1.74 -16.95
CA VAL A 104 -6.10 -1.70 -18.42
C VAL A 104 -5.97 -3.11 -18.98
N ALA A 105 -5.06 -3.94 -18.45
CA ALA A 105 -4.87 -5.32 -18.90
C ALA A 105 -6.14 -6.16 -18.69
N SER A 106 -6.81 -6.01 -17.56
CA SER A 106 -8.10 -6.69 -17.29
C SER A 106 -9.17 -6.30 -18.32
N THR A 107 -9.22 -5.03 -18.69
CA THR A 107 -10.16 -4.49 -19.69
C THR A 107 -9.82 -5.01 -21.08
N LEU A 108 -8.56 -4.84 -21.50
CA LEU A 108 -8.07 -5.12 -22.85
C LEU A 108 -8.17 -6.60 -23.23
N TYR A 109 -7.83 -7.51 -22.31
CA TYR A 109 -7.83 -8.95 -22.57
C TYR A 109 -9.11 -9.67 -22.16
N ASP A 110 -10.11 -8.92 -21.69
CA ASP A 110 -11.35 -9.48 -21.18
C ASP A 110 -11.13 -10.55 -20.08
N VAL A 111 -10.24 -10.27 -19.12
CA VAL A 111 -9.87 -11.21 -18.04
C VAL A 111 -10.00 -10.60 -16.65
N ASP A 112 -10.33 -11.43 -15.67
CA ASP A 112 -10.27 -11.08 -14.26
C ASP A 112 -8.85 -11.28 -13.72
N ILE A 113 -8.22 -10.25 -13.14
CA ILE A 113 -6.87 -10.35 -12.60
C ILE A 113 -6.93 -10.42 -11.07
N TYR A 114 -6.34 -11.47 -10.51
CA TYR A 114 -6.24 -11.71 -9.08
C TYR A 114 -4.80 -11.56 -8.60
N VAL A 115 -4.56 -10.63 -7.68
CA VAL A 115 -3.25 -10.39 -7.09
C VAL A 115 -3.25 -10.88 -5.65
N LYS A 116 -2.43 -11.90 -5.35
CA LYS A 116 -2.17 -12.39 -3.99
C LYS A 116 -1.10 -11.52 -3.35
N GLN A 117 -1.44 -10.87 -2.25
CA GLN A 117 -0.52 -10.04 -1.47
C GLN A 117 -0.47 -10.51 -0.01
N TYR A 118 0.68 -10.31 0.64
CA TYR A 118 0.84 -10.56 2.07
C TYR A 118 0.77 -9.25 2.84
N SER A 119 -0.22 -9.12 3.72
CA SER A 119 -0.44 -7.93 4.53
C SER A 119 -0.88 -8.32 5.94
N ASN A 120 -0.35 -7.64 6.96
CA ASN A 120 -0.76 -7.85 8.36
C ASN A 120 -0.70 -9.32 8.84
N GLY A 121 0.30 -10.08 8.37
CA GLY A 121 0.45 -11.48 8.78
C GLY A 121 -0.44 -12.48 8.00
N CYS A 122 -1.21 -12.02 7.02
CA CYS A 122 -2.15 -12.86 6.28
C CYS A 122 -2.08 -12.60 4.76
N PHE A 123 -2.36 -13.63 3.97
CA PHE A 123 -2.53 -13.48 2.52
C PHE A 123 -3.95 -13.03 2.19
N SER A 124 -4.08 -12.10 1.24
CA SER A 124 -5.36 -11.68 0.69
C SER A 124 -5.30 -11.58 -0.83
N TRP A 125 -6.46 -11.76 -1.47
CA TRP A 125 -6.61 -11.60 -2.92
C TRP A 125 -7.25 -10.25 -3.22
N LEU A 126 -6.61 -9.48 -4.10
CA LEU A 126 -7.21 -8.33 -4.76
C LEU A 126 -7.71 -8.75 -6.13
N ARG A 127 -8.98 -8.44 -6.45
CA ARG A 127 -9.54 -8.66 -7.79
C ARG A 127 -9.63 -7.34 -8.54
N PHE A 128 -9.13 -7.36 -9.77
CA PHE A 128 -9.25 -6.31 -10.76
C PHE A 128 -10.16 -6.83 -11.88
N SER A 129 -11.28 -6.15 -12.08
CA SER A 129 -12.34 -6.52 -13.02
C SER A 129 -13.11 -5.26 -13.40
N VAL A 130 -13.50 -5.15 -14.67
CA VAL A 130 -14.32 -4.03 -15.17
C VAL A 130 -15.79 -4.24 -14.81
N GLU A 131 -16.26 -5.48 -14.86
CA GLU A 131 -17.67 -5.84 -14.65
C GLU A 131 -17.91 -6.49 -13.29
N ARG A 132 -19.19 -6.48 -12.87
CA ARG A 132 -19.65 -7.22 -11.69
C ARG A 132 -19.76 -8.70 -12.06
N GLU A 133 -18.87 -9.49 -11.48
CA GLU A 133 -18.85 -10.96 -11.42
C GLU A 133 -19.48 -11.70 -12.62
N THR A 134 -18.70 -11.88 -13.67
CA THR A 134 -19.05 -12.81 -14.76
C THR A 134 -18.40 -14.18 -14.48
N PRO A 135 -19.17 -15.22 -14.10
CA PRO A 135 -18.60 -16.51 -13.67
C PRO A 135 -17.82 -17.25 -14.77
N ASN A 136 -18.08 -16.94 -16.05
CA ASN A 136 -17.46 -17.60 -17.20
C ASN A 136 -16.27 -16.83 -17.81
N ARG A 137 -15.92 -15.66 -17.28
CA ARG A 137 -14.77 -14.88 -17.77
C ARG A 137 -13.45 -15.59 -17.45
N LYS A 138 -12.44 -15.47 -18.32
CA LYS A 138 -11.12 -16.01 -18.01
C LYS A 138 -10.49 -15.23 -16.86
N PHE A 139 -9.59 -15.87 -16.11
CA PHE A 139 -8.91 -15.21 -15.01
C PHE A 139 -7.42 -15.53 -14.99
N ILE A 140 -6.66 -14.61 -14.41
CA ILE A 140 -5.21 -14.70 -14.22
C ILE A 140 -4.91 -14.47 -12.75
N CYS A 141 -4.10 -15.35 -12.15
CA CYS A 141 -3.64 -15.19 -10.78
C CYS A 141 -2.13 -14.87 -10.77
N MET A 142 -1.74 -13.91 -9.95
CA MET A 142 -0.34 -13.53 -9.74
C MET A 142 -0.06 -13.24 -8.27
N ARG A 143 1.16 -13.47 -7.82
CA ARG A 143 1.63 -13.13 -6.49
C ARG A 143 2.46 -11.86 -6.55
N LEU A 144 2.19 -10.89 -5.68
CA LEU A 144 3.00 -9.70 -5.50
C LEU A 144 3.83 -9.83 -4.22
N GLU A 145 5.16 -9.91 -4.36
CA GLU A 145 6.10 -9.94 -3.25
C GLU A 145 7.32 -9.07 -3.56
N ASN A 146 7.69 -8.16 -2.65
CA ASN A 146 8.83 -7.24 -2.82
C ASN A 146 8.82 -6.49 -4.16
N GLN A 147 7.64 -6.01 -4.57
CA GLN A 147 7.42 -5.28 -5.82
C GLN A 147 7.73 -6.10 -7.10
N HIS A 148 7.64 -7.42 -6.99
CA HIS A 148 7.81 -8.34 -8.10
C HIS A 148 6.57 -9.24 -8.23
N PHE A 149 6.16 -9.49 -9.48
CA PHE A 149 5.05 -10.36 -9.80
C PHE A 149 5.54 -11.75 -10.24
N ASP A 150 5.04 -12.79 -9.58
CA ASP A 150 5.15 -14.18 -10.03
C ASP A 150 3.79 -14.66 -10.54
N PHE A 151 3.77 -15.49 -11.58
CA PHE A 151 2.52 -16.04 -12.10
C PHE A 151 2.08 -17.26 -11.29
N ILE A 152 0.79 -17.37 -10.98
CA ILE A 152 0.19 -18.50 -10.26
C ILE A 152 -0.67 -19.30 -11.23
N ARG A 153 -0.29 -20.55 -11.51
CA ARG A 153 -1.11 -21.53 -12.23
C ARG A 153 -2.23 -22.00 -11.33
N GLN A 154 -3.39 -21.36 -11.44
CA GLN A 154 -4.55 -21.70 -10.63
C GLN A 154 -5.69 -22.20 -11.52
N HIS A 155 -6.31 -23.31 -11.12
CA HIS A 155 -7.41 -23.93 -11.87
C HIS A 155 -8.80 -23.46 -11.40
N GLU A 156 -8.89 -22.87 -10.21
CA GLU A 156 -10.14 -22.40 -9.60
C GLU A 156 -10.03 -20.92 -9.21
N ARG A 157 -11.14 -20.19 -9.29
CA ARG A 157 -11.17 -18.77 -8.90
C ARG A 157 -10.98 -18.62 -7.37
N PRO A 158 -10.19 -17.63 -6.90
CA PRO A 158 -10.11 -17.33 -5.48
C PRO A 158 -11.48 -16.95 -4.88
N THR A 159 -11.84 -17.54 -3.74
CA THR A 159 -13.15 -17.36 -3.08
C THR A 159 -13.16 -16.25 -2.01
N SER A 160 -12.02 -15.94 -1.40
CA SER A 160 -11.87 -14.87 -0.41
C SER A 160 -11.19 -13.65 -1.03
N VAL A 161 -11.98 -12.74 -1.58
CA VAL A 161 -11.50 -11.62 -2.40
C VAL A 161 -11.88 -10.29 -1.77
N ILE A 162 -10.92 -9.36 -1.74
CA ILE A 162 -11.18 -7.95 -1.43
C ILE A 162 -11.40 -7.25 -2.77
N THR A 163 -12.64 -6.90 -3.08
CA THR A 163 -12.96 -6.04 -4.22
C THR A 163 -12.64 -4.59 -3.87
N LYS A 164 -11.73 -3.97 -4.63
CA LYS A 164 -11.66 -2.52 -4.68
C LYS A 164 -12.74 -2.06 -5.65
N GLU A 165 -13.90 -1.66 -5.12
CA GLU A 165 -14.99 -1.15 -5.94
C GLU A 165 -14.59 0.19 -6.55
N THR A 166 -14.33 0.20 -7.85
CA THR A 166 -14.13 1.40 -8.64
C THR A 166 -15.48 1.84 -9.21
N THR A 167 -16.08 2.89 -8.64
CA THR A 167 -17.29 3.49 -9.22
C THR A 167 -16.92 4.27 -10.48
N LEU A 168 -17.10 3.65 -11.63
CA LEU A 168 -17.26 4.35 -12.91
C LEU A 168 -18.58 5.14 -12.82
N SER A 169 -18.48 6.42 -12.48
CA SER A 169 -19.60 7.35 -12.36
C SER A 169 -19.96 7.86 -13.75
N SER A 170 -21.01 7.31 -14.34
CA SER A 170 -21.79 7.98 -15.39
C SER A 170 -22.76 8.96 -14.73
N GLU A 171 -22.81 10.17 -15.26
CA GLU A 171 -23.57 11.32 -14.78
C GLU A 171 -25.07 11.05 -14.63
N GLU A 172 -25.68 11.48 -13.52
CA GLU A 172 -27.02 12.09 -13.55
C GLU A 172 -27.11 13.20 -12.50
N MET A 173 -27.24 14.42 -13.03
CA MET A 173 -27.51 15.67 -12.35
C MET A 173 -29.03 15.84 -12.28
N GLN A 174 -29.63 16.05 -11.10
CA GLN A 174 -30.72 17.03 -10.87
C GLN A 174 -31.40 16.94 -9.47
N THR A 175 -31.37 18.10 -8.81
CA THR A 175 -32.49 18.77 -8.11
C THR A 175 -32.94 18.39 -6.68
N THR A 176 -32.62 19.32 -5.78
CA THR A 176 -33.51 20.05 -4.86
C THR A 176 -33.99 19.46 -3.53
N ARG A 177 -33.77 20.31 -2.52
CA ARG A 177 -34.69 20.78 -1.45
C ARG A 177 -34.57 20.14 -0.06
N CYS A 178 -34.22 21.04 0.86
CA CYS A 178 -34.33 20.89 2.30
C CYS A 178 -35.80 20.84 2.74
N MET A 179 -36.15 19.98 3.70
CA MET A 179 -36.75 20.31 5.02
C MET A 179 -37.51 19.13 5.66
N ALA A 180 -37.59 19.22 6.99
CA ALA A 180 -38.61 18.70 7.89
C ALA A 180 -38.44 17.29 8.52
N LYS A 181 -38.28 17.33 9.85
CA LYS A 181 -38.47 16.22 10.78
C LYS A 181 -39.97 15.87 10.84
N THR A 182 -40.27 14.58 10.93
CA THR A 182 -41.47 14.11 11.63
C THR A 182 -41.19 12.72 12.22
N LYS A 183 -41.50 12.57 13.52
CA LYS A 183 -41.49 11.29 14.24
C LYS A 183 -42.74 10.52 13.84
N THR A 184 -42.58 9.28 13.41
CA THR A 184 -43.58 8.23 13.57
C THR A 184 -42.88 6.94 13.99
N LYS A 185 -43.44 6.30 15.02
CA LYS A 185 -43.05 4.96 15.49
C LYS A 185 -43.61 3.94 14.50
N HIS A 186 -42.75 3.06 14.00
CA HIS A 186 -43.15 1.72 13.59
C HIS A 186 -41.95 0.78 13.75
N ASP A 187 -42.13 -0.22 14.61
CA ASP A 187 -41.33 -1.45 14.61
C ASP A 187 -41.58 -2.19 13.29
N GLU A 188 -40.50 -2.68 12.69
CA GLU A 188 -40.24 -4.10 12.40
C GLU A 188 -39.19 -4.25 11.28
N ASN A 189 -38.26 -5.17 11.52
CA ASN A 189 -37.19 -5.63 10.63
C ASN A 189 -35.99 -4.70 10.38
N LYS A 190 -35.28 -4.36 11.47
CA LYS A 190 -33.93 -3.79 11.38
C LYS A 190 -32.93 -4.92 11.21
N MET A 191 -32.45 -5.14 9.98
CA MET A 191 -31.36 -6.09 9.71
C MET A 191 -30.20 -5.85 10.68
N SER A 192 -29.82 -6.87 11.44
CA SER A 192 -28.68 -6.78 12.37
C SER A 192 -27.41 -6.59 11.55
N VAL A 193 -26.88 -5.36 11.54
CA VAL A 193 -25.61 -4.99 10.90
C VAL A 193 -24.43 -5.84 11.41
N VAL A 194 -24.59 -6.49 12.57
CA VAL A 194 -23.56 -7.29 13.24
C VAL A 194 -23.92 -8.77 13.13
N THR A 195 -23.14 -9.51 12.34
CA THR A 195 -23.15 -10.96 12.31
C THR A 195 -22.02 -11.49 13.20
N ASN A 196 -22.37 -12.20 14.29
CA ASN A 196 -21.38 -12.80 15.19
C ASN A 196 -20.86 -14.11 14.59
N LEU A 197 -19.63 -14.09 14.09
CA LEU A 197 -18.96 -15.27 13.51
C LEU A 197 -18.22 -16.13 14.56
N SER A 198 -18.27 -15.74 15.83
CA SER A 198 -17.61 -16.45 16.92
C SER A 198 -18.57 -17.39 17.66
N LYS A 199 -18.03 -18.46 18.25
CA LYS A 199 -18.79 -19.41 19.08
C LYS A 199 -19.21 -18.85 20.45
N LYS A 200 -18.84 -17.61 20.78
CA LYS A 200 -19.14 -16.96 22.07
C LYS A 200 -20.45 -16.18 21.95
N THR A 201 -21.36 -16.41 22.89
CA THR A 201 -22.60 -15.63 23.01
C THR A 201 -22.28 -14.24 23.54
N LEU A 202 -22.61 -13.20 22.79
CA LEU A 202 -22.39 -11.81 23.20
C LEU A 202 -23.53 -11.32 24.06
N THR A 203 -23.23 -10.44 25.02
CA THR A 203 -24.26 -9.76 25.81
C THR A 203 -24.93 -8.65 25.00
N ASP A 204 -26.15 -8.28 25.38
CA ASP A 204 -26.92 -7.22 24.71
C ASP A 204 -26.17 -5.89 24.66
N ALA A 205 -25.39 -5.58 25.71
CA ALA A 205 -24.53 -4.40 25.76
C ALA A 205 -23.43 -4.44 24.68
N GLN A 206 -22.81 -5.61 24.45
CA GLN A 206 -21.78 -5.81 23.43
C GLN A 206 -22.37 -5.72 22.02
N ILE A 207 -23.54 -6.32 21.80
CA ILE A 207 -24.27 -6.24 20.53
C ILE A 207 -24.66 -4.78 20.23
N SER A 208 -25.10 -4.03 21.24
CA SER A 208 -25.41 -2.60 21.13
C SER A 208 -24.16 -1.76 20.81
N LEU A 209 -22.99 -2.15 21.32
CA LEU A 209 -21.73 -1.45 21.05
C LEU A 209 -21.24 -1.70 19.62
N LEU A 210 -21.27 -2.97 19.18
CA LEU A 210 -20.87 -3.37 17.83
C LEU A 210 -21.81 -2.80 16.76
N SER A 211 -23.12 -2.73 17.03
CA SER A 211 -24.12 -2.22 16.08
C SER A 211 -24.05 -0.72 15.86
N LYS A 212 -23.39 0.05 16.74
CA LYS A 212 -23.11 1.47 16.54
C LYS A 212 -21.96 1.71 15.53
N GLY A 213 -21.21 0.67 15.17
CA GLY A 213 -20.08 0.74 14.24
C GLY A 213 -18.91 1.60 14.76
N LEU A 214 -17.95 1.89 13.88
CA LEU A 214 -16.76 2.72 14.17
C LEU A 214 -17.08 4.17 14.58
N LYS A 215 -18.34 4.59 14.58
CA LYS A 215 -18.82 5.85 15.19
C LYS A 215 -18.69 5.88 16.72
N PHE A 216 -18.39 4.75 17.36
CA PHE A 216 -18.06 4.68 18.78
C PHE A 216 -16.76 5.44 19.12
N ILE A 217 -15.82 5.47 18.19
CA ILE A 217 -14.64 6.32 18.33
C ILE A 217 -15.12 7.75 18.06
N GLN A 218 -14.99 8.64 19.05
CA GLN A 218 -15.28 10.06 18.88
C GLN A 218 -14.41 10.64 17.76
N THR A 219 -14.90 10.58 16.53
CA THR A 219 -14.24 11.17 15.38
C THR A 219 -14.42 12.66 15.55
N ARG A 220 -13.34 13.38 15.92
CA ARG A 220 -13.41 14.84 15.95
C ARG A 220 -13.74 15.32 14.54
N LYS A 221 -14.87 16.00 14.39
CA LYS A 221 -15.30 16.57 13.09
C LYS A 221 -14.30 17.62 12.57
N THR A 222 -13.53 18.20 13.49
CA THR A 222 -12.51 19.20 13.22
C THR A 222 -11.16 18.68 13.74
N ILE A 223 -10.20 18.56 12.84
CA ILE A 223 -8.83 18.19 13.17
C ILE A 223 -8.09 19.47 13.54
N ASP A 224 -7.67 19.58 14.81
CA ASP A 224 -6.77 20.64 15.24
C ASP A 224 -5.36 20.35 14.69
N LYS A 225 -5.05 20.98 13.56
CA LYS A 225 -3.76 20.84 12.87
C LYS A 225 -2.59 21.24 13.76
N GLY A 226 -2.77 22.24 14.63
CA GLY A 226 -1.72 22.71 15.53
C GLY A 226 -1.37 21.65 16.56
N LYS A 227 -2.38 21.08 17.22
CA LYS A 227 -2.20 19.98 18.17
C LYS A 227 -1.57 18.74 17.53
N LEU A 228 -1.99 18.40 16.31
CA LEU A 228 -1.45 17.24 15.60
C LEU A 228 0.04 17.42 15.29
N LEU A 229 0.46 18.62 14.86
CA LEU A 229 1.86 18.94 14.61
C LEU A 229 2.71 18.92 15.88
N THR A 230 2.17 19.41 17.01
CA THR A 230 2.85 19.32 18.30
C THR A 230 2.98 17.87 18.78
N ASP A 231 1.96 17.04 18.56
CA ASP A 231 1.99 15.63 18.95
C ASP A 231 3.00 14.84 18.09
N LEU A 232 3.06 15.11 16.78
CA LEU A 232 4.03 14.51 15.86
C LEU A 232 5.47 14.89 16.20
N SER A 233 5.74 16.17 16.43
CA SER A 233 7.09 16.63 16.81
C SER A 233 7.53 16.08 18.18
N ALA A 234 6.61 15.99 19.15
CA ALA A 234 6.89 15.37 20.44
C ALA A 234 7.14 13.86 20.31
N TRP A 235 6.45 13.17 19.40
CA TRP A 235 6.69 11.76 19.10
C TRP A 235 8.05 11.56 18.42
N GLU A 236 8.37 12.35 17.40
CA GLU A 236 9.68 12.28 16.71
C GLU A 236 10.83 12.50 17.69
N ARG A 237 10.73 13.51 18.57
CA ARG A 237 11.70 13.75 19.64
C ARG A 237 11.86 12.52 20.55
N ARG A 238 10.74 11.90 20.95
CA ARG A 238 10.77 10.69 21.79
C ARG A 238 11.40 9.51 21.07
N MET A 239 11.14 9.32 19.77
CA MET A 239 11.75 8.26 18.98
C MET A 239 13.26 8.45 18.84
N ARG A 240 13.73 9.69 18.58
CA ARG A 240 15.17 10.00 18.54
C ARG A 240 15.85 9.79 19.90
N LEU A 241 15.19 10.18 20.99
CA LEU A 241 15.70 9.91 22.33
C LEU A 241 15.72 8.41 22.62
N LYS A 242 14.69 7.67 22.19
CA LYS A 242 14.63 6.22 22.31
C LYS A 242 15.78 5.57 21.56
N GLU A 243 16.05 5.99 20.33
CA GLU A 243 17.16 5.47 19.52
C GLU A 243 18.53 5.78 20.12
N ASN A 244 18.75 7.01 20.60
CA ASN A 244 20.05 7.43 21.14
C ASN A 244 20.32 6.96 22.58
N PHE A 245 19.27 6.68 23.36
CA PHE A 245 19.38 6.34 24.78
C PHE A 245 18.83 4.94 25.12
N TYR A 246 18.45 4.13 24.14
CA TYR A 246 18.29 2.68 24.35
C TYR A 246 19.67 2.08 24.62
N VAL A 247 20.00 1.97 25.90
CA VAL A 247 20.89 0.92 26.38
C VAL A 247 20.01 -0.32 26.40
N GLU A 248 20.33 -1.34 25.58
CA GLU A 248 19.71 -2.66 25.72
C GLU A 248 19.77 -3.06 27.19
N ASP A 249 18.62 -3.45 27.73
CA ASP A 249 18.50 -3.88 29.12
C ASP A 249 19.62 -4.85 29.47
N ALA A 250 20.26 -4.53 30.57
CA ALA A 250 21.53 -5.04 31.02
C ALA A 250 21.48 -6.51 31.43
N GLU A 251 21.47 -7.41 30.46
CA GLU A 251 21.80 -8.82 30.70
C GLU A 251 22.89 -9.25 29.72
N HIS A 252 24.05 -9.60 30.29
CA HIS A 252 25.27 -10.10 29.63
C HIS A 252 26.34 -9.09 29.19
N ARG A 253 26.83 -8.25 30.12
CA ARG A 253 28.24 -7.79 30.06
C ARG A 253 29.08 -8.66 30.98
N THR A 254 29.79 -9.62 30.39
CA THR A 254 30.91 -10.29 31.05
C THR A 254 31.97 -9.24 31.40
N ARG A 255 32.46 -9.39 32.62
CA ARG A 255 33.45 -8.56 33.30
C ARG A 255 34.79 -8.66 32.60
N GLU A 256 35.00 -7.88 31.55
CA GLU A 256 36.28 -7.55 30.91
C GLU A 256 35.93 -6.76 29.65
N ASP A 257 35.92 -5.43 29.73
CA ASP A 257 36.19 -4.50 28.62
C ASP A 257 36.00 -3.07 29.14
N GLU A 258 37.06 -2.63 29.81
CA GLU A 258 37.27 -1.29 30.32
C GLU A 258 37.56 -0.33 29.14
N HIS A 259 36.51 0.20 28.50
CA HIS A 259 36.65 1.36 27.62
C HIS A 259 36.25 2.65 28.34
N GLN A 260 37.29 3.39 28.73
CA GLN A 260 37.27 4.72 29.30
C GLN A 260 36.48 5.72 28.44
N TYR A 261 35.20 5.90 28.74
CA TYR A 261 34.51 7.16 28.47
C TYR A 261 34.49 7.96 29.77
N LYS A 262 35.50 8.82 29.94
CA LYS A 262 35.50 9.84 31.00
C LYS A 262 34.25 10.71 30.82
N LYS A 263 33.28 10.57 31.72
CA LYS A 263 32.16 11.50 31.86
C LYS A 263 32.75 12.88 32.14
N LYS A 264 32.77 13.78 31.15
CA LYS A 264 32.99 15.20 31.43
C LYS A 264 31.76 15.65 32.22
N THR A 265 31.95 15.98 33.50
CA THR A 265 30.94 16.69 34.28
C THR A 265 30.68 18.02 33.58
N SER A 266 29.48 18.21 33.04
CA SER A 266 29.08 19.50 32.48
C SER A 266 28.99 20.51 33.62
N THR A 267 29.98 21.41 33.71
CA THR A 267 29.88 22.62 34.54
C THR A 267 28.96 23.60 33.84
N TRP A 268 27.66 23.30 33.81
CA TRP A 268 26.66 24.25 33.36
C TRP A 268 26.23 25.10 34.54
N THR A 269 26.84 26.27 34.66
CA THR A 269 26.32 27.39 35.44
C THR A 269 25.55 28.31 34.48
N PRO A 270 24.29 28.66 34.75
CA PRO A 270 23.62 29.67 33.95
C PRO A 270 24.33 31.01 34.21
N GLY A 271 24.90 31.59 33.16
CA GLY A 271 25.44 32.94 33.21
C GLY A 271 24.32 33.93 33.51
N LEU A 272 24.43 34.64 34.62
CA LEU A 272 23.66 35.85 34.88
C LEU A 272 23.91 36.84 33.74
N ALA A 273 22.82 37.32 33.14
CA ALA A 273 22.75 38.40 32.17
C ALA A 273 23.45 38.17 30.81
N ALA A 274 22.75 37.51 29.89
CA ALA A 274 22.87 37.83 28.47
C ALA A 274 21.47 37.91 27.87
N THR A 275 21.09 39.14 27.54
CA THR A 275 19.84 39.55 26.92
C THR A 275 19.55 38.75 25.65
N ASN A 276 18.34 38.21 25.58
CA ASN A 276 17.88 37.27 24.56
C ASN A 276 17.81 37.96 23.17
N GLY A 277 18.72 37.63 22.27
CA GLY A 277 18.76 38.12 20.87
C GLY A 277 17.75 37.49 19.91
N TRP A 278 16.60 36.98 20.41
CA TRP A 278 15.59 36.29 19.60
C TRP A 278 14.18 36.94 19.64
N THR A 279 14.05 38.15 20.19
CA THR A 279 12.77 38.89 20.25
C THR A 279 12.60 39.97 19.16
N HIS A 280 13.39 39.94 18.07
CA HIS A 280 13.39 41.00 17.04
C HIS A 280 12.89 40.59 15.64
N ILE A 281 11.94 39.65 15.52
CA ILE A 281 11.29 39.29 14.23
C ILE A 281 9.75 39.50 14.26
N TYR A 282 9.23 40.32 15.18
CA TYR A 282 7.80 40.68 15.17
C TYR A 282 7.54 42.16 15.46
N LYS A 283 8.27 43.06 14.80
CA LYS A 283 7.83 44.46 14.62
C LYS A 283 8.34 45.02 13.30
N ARG A 284 7.54 44.96 12.24
CA ARG A 284 7.61 45.97 11.15
C ARG A 284 6.28 46.11 10.43
N SER A 285 5.93 47.37 10.17
CA SER A 285 4.88 47.89 9.27
C SER A 285 3.45 48.05 9.81
N LYS A 286 3.23 49.09 10.63
CA LYS A 286 2.07 50.01 10.48
C LYS A 286 2.45 51.40 10.98
N THR A 287 2.99 52.23 10.07
CA THR A 287 2.92 53.69 10.13
C THR A 287 3.15 54.21 8.70
N THR A 288 2.08 54.39 7.94
CA THR A 288 2.04 55.36 6.85
C THR A 288 1.36 56.60 7.39
N SER A 289 2.09 57.70 7.30
CA SER A 289 1.79 59.05 7.72
C SER A 289 0.52 59.61 7.09
N PHE A 290 -0.27 60.30 7.91
CA PHE A 290 -1.05 61.47 7.51
C PHE A 290 -0.07 62.63 7.28
N ALA A 291 -0.21 63.33 6.16
CA ALA A 291 0.33 64.66 5.92
C ALA A 291 -0.81 65.50 5.37
N ASP A 292 -1.11 66.60 6.08
CA ASP A 292 -1.48 67.89 5.49
C ASP A 292 -0.19 68.71 5.34
#